data_AF-A0A6J4HD07-F1
#
_entry.id   AF-A0A6J4HD07-F1
#
_cell.length_a   1.000
_cell.length_b   1.000
_cell.length_c   1.000
_cell.angle_alpha   90.00
_cell.angle_beta   90.00
_cell.angle_gamma   90.00
#
_symmetry.space_group_name_H-M   'P 1'
#
loop_
_entity.id
_entity.type
_entity.pdbx_description
1 polymer ?
#
loop_
_entity_poly.entity_id
_entity_poly.type
_entity_poly.pdbx_seq_one_letter_code
_entity_poly.pdbx_strand_id
1 'polypeptide(L)'
;MSAAPPAPKRRRTRIRLIAAVVLAAAAIFDWSRAPGEQLSVAVYERAVVSPYRWLVRPFMSAFVRCRYQPTCSQYSLDAVRAHGFPKGFWLTAKRLFRCMPWVPLGTHDPVPAR
;
A
#
# COMPACT_ATOMS: atom_id res chain seq x y z
N MET A 1 -40.35 8.55 35.20
CA MET A 1 -39.04 8.91 34.60
C MET A 1 -39.12 8.55 33.12
N SER A 2 -39.30 9.53 32.24
CA SER A 2 -39.56 9.28 30.81
C SER A 2 -38.26 9.02 30.07
N ALA A 3 -38.12 7.84 29.46
CA ALA A 3 -36.96 7.48 28.65
C ALA A 3 -36.96 8.30 27.35
N ALA A 4 -35.87 8.99 27.06
CA ALA A 4 -35.69 9.70 25.80
C ALA A 4 -35.70 8.71 24.61
N PRO A 5 -36.30 9.06 23.45
CA PRO A 5 -36.36 8.17 22.31
C PRO A 5 -34.95 7.92 21.73
N PRO A 6 -34.64 6.68 21.28
CA PRO A 6 -33.35 6.38 20.69
C PRO A 6 -33.15 7.20 19.41
N ALA A 7 -32.02 7.90 19.31
CA ALA A 7 -31.67 8.71 18.14
C ALA A 7 -31.78 7.89 16.83
N PRO A 8 -32.27 8.47 15.72
CA PRO A 8 -32.66 7.72 14.54
C PRO A 8 -31.45 7.08 13.84
N LYS A 9 -31.39 5.74 13.82
CA LYS A 9 -30.38 4.93 13.12
C LYS A 9 -30.18 5.37 11.66
N ARG A 10 -31.25 5.83 10.99
CA ARG A 10 -31.26 6.34 9.60
C ARG A 10 -30.31 7.53 9.37
N ARG A 11 -30.13 8.42 10.35
CA ARG A 11 -29.21 9.58 10.23
C ARG A 11 -27.76 9.12 10.24
N ARG A 12 -27.41 8.16 11.11
CA ARG A 12 -26.07 7.57 11.16
C ARG A 12 -25.74 6.80 9.88
N THR A 13 -26.70 6.05 9.33
CA THR A 13 -26.51 5.34 8.05
C THR A 13 -26.28 6.30 6.89
N ARG A 14 -27.05 7.40 6.79
CA ARG A 14 -26.85 8.42 5.76
C ARG A 14 -25.50 9.11 5.87
N ILE A 15 -25.08 9.49 7.08
CA ILE A 15 -23.76 10.10 7.30
C ILE A 15 -22.65 9.13 6.88
N ARG A 16 -22.75 7.85 7.25
CA ARG A 16 -21.78 6.81 6.83
C ARG A 16 -21.74 6.63 5.32
N LEU A 17 -22.91 6.61 4.66
CA LEU A 17 -22.99 6.51 3.20
C LEU A 17 -22.37 7.72 2.51
N ILE A 18 -22.71 8.93 2.92
CA ILE A 18 -22.13 10.16 2.36
C ILE A 18 -20.61 10.17 2.56
N ALA A 19 -20.13 9.86 3.77
CA ALA A 19 -18.71 9.78 4.05
C ALA A 19 -18.02 8.72 3.17
N ALA A 20 -18.61 7.54 3.00
CA ALA A 20 -18.08 6.49 2.14
C ALA A 20 -17.99 6.94 0.67
N VAL A 21 -19.02 7.62 0.15
CA VAL A 21 -19.02 8.15 -1.23
C VAL A 21 -17.95 9.23 -1.42
N VAL A 22 -17.81 10.16 -0.47
CA VAL A 22 -16.79 11.22 -0.54
C VAL A 22 -15.38 10.62 -0.49
N LEU A 23 -15.13 9.65 0.39
CA LEU A 23 -13.85 8.96 0.48
C LEU A 23 -13.53 8.18 -0.81
N ALA A 24 -14.53 7.50 -1.39
CA ALA A 24 -14.36 6.79 -2.65
C ALA A 24 -14.04 7.77 -3.80
N ALA A 25 -14.76 8.89 -3.90
CA ALA A 25 -14.49 9.92 -4.91
C ALA A 25 -13.09 10.54 -4.76
N ALA A 26 -12.67 10.82 -3.52
CA ALA A 26 -11.32 11.32 -3.23
C ALA A 26 -10.24 10.29 -3.62
N ALA A 27 -10.46 9.00 -3.35
CA ALA A 27 -9.54 7.93 -3.75
C ALA A 27 -9.45 7.77 -5.28
N ILE A 28 -10.59 7.87 -5.99
CA ILE A 28 -10.63 7.83 -7.46
C ILE A 28 -9.88 9.04 -8.04
N PHE A 29 -10.10 10.22 -7.48
CA PHE A 29 -9.41 11.43 -7.90
C PHE A 29 -7.90 11.40 -7.60
N ASP A 30 -7.49 10.80 -6.48
CA ASP A 30 -6.07 10.58 -6.20
C ASP A 30 -5.46 9.60 -7.21
N TRP A 31 -6.17 8.52 -7.54
CA TRP A 31 -5.71 7.53 -8.52
C TRP A 31 -5.67 8.10 -9.95
N SER A 32 -6.52 9.06 -10.30
CA SER A 32 -6.47 9.70 -11.62
C SER A 32 -5.28 10.66 -11.80
N ARG A 33 -4.55 11.01 -10.72
CA ARG A 33 -3.34 11.85 -10.80
C ARG A 33 -2.13 11.10 -11.32
N ALA A 34 -1.15 11.86 -11.84
CA ALA A 34 0.13 11.32 -12.26
C ALA A 34 0.82 10.58 -11.10
N PRO A 35 1.53 9.45 -11.35
CA PRO A 35 2.10 8.59 -10.31
C PRO A 35 2.96 9.31 -9.26
N GLY A 36 3.68 10.35 -9.67
CA GLY A 36 4.54 11.14 -8.79
C GLY A 36 3.78 12.08 -7.83
N GLU A 37 2.50 12.37 -8.11
CA GLU A 37 1.67 13.30 -7.33
C GLU A 37 0.56 12.61 -6.53
N GLN A 38 0.50 11.27 -6.58
CA GLN A 38 -0.49 10.49 -5.85
C GLN A 38 -0.19 10.56 -4.35
N LEU A 39 -1.14 11.10 -3.58
CA LEU A 39 -1.08 11.11 -2.12
C LEU A 39 -0.99 9.69 -1.58
N SER A 40 -1.70 8.75 -2.20
CA SER A 40 -1.65 7.32 -1.87
C SER A 40 -0.24 6.73 -1.95
N VAL A 41 0.59 7.15 -2.91
CA VAL A 41 2.00 6.73 -3.02
C VAL A 41 2.82 7.29 -1.87
N ALA A 42 2.67 8.59 -1.57
CA ALA A 42 3.36 9.26 -0.49
C ALA A 42 2.99 8.70 0.90
N VAL A 43 1.72 8.35 1.10
CA VAL A 43 1.22 7.70 2.32
C VAL A 43 1.76 6.29 2.41
N TYR A 44 1.74 5.52 1.33
CA TYR A 44 2.27 4.15 1.31
C TYR A 44 3.76 4.08 1.65
N GLU A 45 4.58 4.94 1.04
CA GLU A 45 6.00 5.02 1.35
C GLU A 45 6.23 5.30 2.83
N ARG A 46 5.57 6.32 3.39
CA ARG A 46 5.77 6.76 4.77
C ARG A 46 5.17 5.84 5.82
N ALA A 47 4.01 5.24 5.54
CA ALA A 47 3.27 4.44 6.51
C ALA A 47 3.61 2.95 6.44
N VAL A 48 4.08 2.45 5.30
CA VAL A 48 4.36 1.01 5.12
C VAL A 48 5.85 0.74 4.93
N VAL A 49 6.48 1.37 3.94
CA VAL A 49 7.85 1.01 3.56
C VAL A 49 8.86 1.54 4.57
N SER A 50 8.74 2.79 5.00
CA SER A 50 9.67 3.39 5.97
C SER A 50 9.67 2.71 7.34
N PRO A 51 8.52 2.42 7.97
CA PRO A 51 8.48 1.68 9.24
C PRO A 51 8.97 0.25 9.08
N TYR A 52 8.66 -0.42 7.96
CA TYR A 52 9.22 -1.73 7.67
C TYR A 52 10.75 -1.69 7.61
N ARG A 53 11.35 -0.71 6.94
CA ARG A 53 12.81 -0.57 6.84
C ARG A 53 13.49 -0.29 8.18
N TRP A 54 12.84 0.47 9.06
CA TRP A 54 13.40 0.88 10.34
C TRP A 54 13.17 -0.13 11.47
N LEU A 55 11.95 -0.64 11.61
CA LEU A 55 11.60 -1.51 12.72
C LEU A 55 11.74 -2.99 12.36
N VAL A 56 11.25 -3.38 11.18
CA VAL A 56 11.10 -4.80 10.84
C VAL A 56 12.35 -5.36 10.19
N ARG A 57 12.99 -4.63 9.27
CA ARG A 57 14.17 -5.09 8.54
C ARG A 57 15.37 -5.44 9.43
N PRO A 58 15.76 -4.67 10.47
CA PRO A 58 16.87 -5.07 11.33
C PRO A 58 16.60 -6.41 12.02
N PHE A 59 15.38 -6.61 12.54
CA PHE A 59 14.97 -7.85 13.19
C PHE A 59 14.83 -9.02 12.19
N MET A 60 14.17 -8.80 11.04
CA MET A 60 13.97 -9.84 10.02
C MET A 60 15.24 -10.17 9.24
N SER A 61 16.23 -9.29 9.13
CA SER A 61 17.45 -9.57 8.35
C SER A 61 18.24 -10.78 8.85
N ALA A 62 18.06 -11.13 10.13
CA ALA A 62 18.61 -12.34 10.74
C ALA A 62 17.86 -13.63 10.31
N PHE A 63 16.57 -13.55 10.00
CA PHE A 63 15.70 -14.70 9.74
C PHE A 63 15.30 -14.87 8.27
N VAL A 64 15.08 -13.77 7.55
CA VAL A 64 14.58 -13.73 6.18
C VAL A 64 15.40 -12.71 5.38
N ARG A 65 16.24 -13.21 4.48
CA ARG A 65 16.97 -12.37 3.52
C ARG A 65 16.19 -12.30 2.22
N CYS A 66 15.99 -11.07 1.73
CA CYS A 66 15.42 -10.86 0.41
C CYS A 66 16.34 -11.49 -0.64
N ARG A 67 15.77 -12.34 -1.51
CA ARG A 67 16.52 -13.10 -2.52
C ARG A 67 16.71 -12.34 -3.83
N TYR A 68 16.05 -11.22 -3.97
CA TYR A 68 15.97 -10.44 -5.19
C TYR A 68 16.85 -9.18 -5.13
N GLN A 69 17.38 -8.76 -6.26
CA GLN A 69 17.96 -7.43 -6.49
C GLN A 69 17.18 -6.68 -7.59
N PRO A 70 16.74 -5.43 -7.36
CA PRO A 70 16.71 -4.73 -6.06
C PRO A 70 15.84 -5.46 -5.03
N THR A 71 16.02 -5.18 -3.74
CA THR A 71 15.24 -5.85 -2.67
C THR A 71 13.74 -5.59 -2.81
N CYS A 72 12.87 -6.48 -2.30
CA CYS A 72 11.42 -6.32 -2.38
C CYS A 72 10.91 -4.97 -1.86
N SER A 73 11.54 -4.41 -0.81
CA SER A 73 11.20 -3.09 -0.27
C SER A 73 11.64 -1.92 -1.16
N GLN A 74 12.68 -2.10 -1.98
CA GLN A 74 13.11 -1.10 -2.95
C GLN A 74 12.25 -1.22 -4.22
N TYR A 75 12.02 -2.44 -4.69
CA TYR A 75 11.10 -2.72 -5.76
C TYR A 75 9.70 -2.17 -5.49
N SER A 76 9.22 -2.23 -4.24
CA SER A 76 7.91 -1.69 -3.90
C SER A 76 7.84 -0.18 -4.12
N LEU A 77 8.88 0.56 -3.73
CA LEU A 77 8.98 2.01 -3.97
C LEU A 77 9.09 2.32 -5.45
N ASP A 78 9.97 1.61 -6.16
CA ASP A 78 10.19 1.83 -7.58
C ASP A 78 8.89 1.53 -8.37
N ALA A 79 8.13 0.50 -7.97
CA ALA A 79 6.90 0.10 -8.61
C ALA A 79 5.77 1.13 -8.40
N VAL A 80 5.57 1.62 -7.17
CA VAL A 80 4.54 2.63 -6.91
C VAL A 80 4.89 3.99 -7.50
N ARG A 81 6.18 4.35 -7.56
CA ARG A 81 6.64 5.60 -8.18
C ARG A 81 6.52 5.58 -9.70
N ALA A 82 6.82 4.44 -10.33
CA ALA A 82 6.73 4.30 -11.78
C ALA A 82 5.29 4.12 -12.28
N HIS A 83 4.48 3.29 -11.61
CA HIS A 83 3.16 2.85 -12.11
C HIS A 83 1.97 3.41 -11.34
N GLY A 84 2.20 4.16 -10.26
CA GLY A 84 1.17 4.58 -9.31
C GLY A 84 0.83 3.49 -8.28
N PHE A 85 0.06 3.84 -7.26
CA PHE A 85 -0.19 2.98 -6.11
C PHE A 85 -0.78 1.60 -6.46
N PRO A 86 -1.88 1.45 -7.21
CA PRO A 86 -2.53 0.15 -7.36
C PRO A 86 -1.77 -0.81 -8.28
N LYS A 87 -1.23 -0.32 -9.41
CA LYS A 87 -0.39 -1.16 -10.29
C LYS A 87 0.96 -1.47 -9.62
N GLY A 88 1.56 -0.49 -8.94
CA GLY A 88 2.79 -0.70 -8.18
C GLY A 88 2.62 -1.69 -7.02
N PHE A 89 1.51 -1.59 -6.29
CA PHE A 89 1.15 -2.52 -5.22
C PHE A 89 0.92 -3.93 -5.76
N TRP A 90 0.21 -4.08 -6.88
CA TRP A 90 0.01 -5.37 -7.53
C TRP A 90 1.32 -6.05 -7.95
N LEU A 91 2.23 -5.30 -8.60
CA LEU A 91 3.55 -5.80 -8.99
C LEU A 91 4.35 -6.23 -7.76
N THR A 92 4.33 -5.43 -6.70
CA THR A 92 4.99 -5.71 -5.42
C THR A 92 4.47 -6.99 -4.79
N ALA A 93 3.15 -7.12 -4.66
CA ALA A 93 2.51 -8.30 -4.07
C ALA A 93 2.88 -9.56 -4.85
N LYS A 94 2.78 -9.52 -6.19
CA LYS A 94 3.17 -10.63 -7.07
C LYS A 94 4.63 -11.04 -6.87
N ARG A 95 5.54 -10.10 -6.60
CA ARG A 95 6.95 -10.42 -6.31
C ARG A 95 7.13 -10.99 -4.91
N LEU A 96 6.43 -10.46 -3.91
CA LEU A 96 6.49 -10.93 -2.54
C LEU A 96 6.09 -12.41 -2.42
N PHE A 97 5.01 -12.81 -3.10
CA PHE A 97 4.57 -14.21 -3.15
C PHE A 97 5.59 -15.15 -3.82
N ARG A 98 6.45 -14.64 -4.69
CA ARG A 98 7.51 -15.42 -5.34
C ARG A 98 8.83 -15.40 -4.55
N CYS A 99 8.95 -14.57 -3.52
CA CYS A 99 10.19 -14.43 -2.74
C CYS A 99 10.29 -15.55 -1.71
N MET A 100 10.70 -16.73 -2.17
CA MET A 100 10.68 -17.97 -1.38
C MET A 100 12.06 -18.66 -1.37
N PRO A 101 12.29 -19.64 -0.47
CA PRO A 101 13.61 -20.25 -0.25
C PRO A 101 14.28 -20.97 -1.44
N TRP A 102 13.57 -21.15 -2.55
CA TRP A 102 14.11 -21.72 -3.79
C TRP A 102 14.67 -20.69 -4.77
N VAL A 103 14.39 -19.40 -4.58
CA VAL A 103 14.89 -18.35 -5.48
C VAL A 103 16.37 -18.06 -5.19
N PRO A 104 17.30 -18.13 -6.16
CA PRO A 104 18.71 -17.81 -5.92
C PRO A 104 18.88 -16.42 -5.29
N LEU A 105 19.76 -16.29 -4.30
CA LEU A 105 20.07 -14.98 -3.72
C LEU A 105 20.71 -14.08 -4.79
N GLY A 106 20.25 -12.83 -4.85
CA GLY A 106 20.73 -11.85 -5.83
C GLY A 106 20.04 -11.91 -7.19
N THR A 107 18.93 -12.66 -7.33
CA THR A 107 18.19 -12.74 -8.60
C THR A 107 17.78 -11.34 -9.07
N HIS A 108 18.21 -10.94 -10.27
CA HIS A 108 17.90 -9.63 -10.83
C HIS A 108 16.48 -9.60 -11.41
N ASP A 109 15.62 -8.73 -10.87
CA ASP A 109 14.24 -8.54 -11.35
C ASP A 109 13.81 -7.07 -11.10
N PRO A 110 14.14 -6.14 -12.02
CA PRO A 110 13.80 -4.73 -11.88
C PRO A 110 12.32 -4.48 -12.21
N VAL A 111 11.80 -3.32 -11.80
CA VAL A 111 10.44 -2.90 -12.17
C VAL A 111 10.38 -2.68 -13.69
N PRO A 112 9.37 -3.22 -14.39
CA PRO A 112 9.22 -2.97 -15.83
C PRO A 112 8.95 -1.48 -16.09
N ALA A 113 9.46 -0.96 -17.22
CA ALA A 113 9.16 0.40 -17.65
C ALA A 113 7.65 0.60 -17.88
N ARG A 114 7.19 1.85 -17.75
CA ARG A 114 5.77 2.22 -17.89
C ARG A 114 5.34 2.31 -19.34
#